data_AF-A0A6G2W3P5-F1
#
_entry.id   AF-A0A6G2W3P5-F1
#
_cell.length_a   1.000
_cell.length_b   1.000
_cell.length_c   1.000
_cell.angle_alpha   90.00
_cell.angle_beta   90.00
_cell.angle_gamma   90.00
#
_symmetry.space_group_name_H-M   'P 1'
#
loop_
_entity.id
_entity.type
_entity.pdbx_description
1 polymer ?
#
loop_
_entity_poly.entity_id
_entity_poly.type
_entity_poly.pdbx_seq_one_letter_code
_entity_poly.pdbx_strand_id
1 'polypeptide(L)' 'MAASYLSPYVGSNERSIPEAVELLAESGHPVSRSTLERLCRRNGVKLTRHGRTNYACWTDLLHLHRDWVNARS' A
#
# COMPACT_ATOMS: atom_id res chain seq x y z
N MET A 1 1.11 31.69 -20.49
CA MET A 1 0.33 31.03 -19.43
C MET A 1 0.57 29.54 -19.55
N ALA A 2 1.25 28.93 -18.57
CA ALA A 2 1.45 27.48 -18.56
C ALA A 2 0.16 26.83 -18.07
N ALA A 3 -0.55 26.15 -18.97
CA ALA A 3 -1.68 25.32 -18.60
C ALA A 3 -1.12 24.06 -17.92
N SER A 4 -1.23 24.00 -16.60
CA SER A 4 -0.97 22.77 -15.85
C SER A 4 -1.99 21.73 -16.32
N TYR A 5 -1.55 20.76 -17.11
CA TYR A 5 -2.36 19.58 -17.45
C TYR A 5 -2.69 18.84 -16.15
N LEU A 6 -3.83 19.17 -15.53
CA LEU A 6 -4.46 18.32 -14.54
C LEU A 6 -4.89 17.05 -15.29
N SER A 7 -4.00 16.05 -15.32
CA SER A 7 -4.39 14.72 -15.75
C SER A 7 -5.51 14.25 -14.83
N PRO A 8 -6.70 13.87 -15.36
CA PRO A 8 -7.79 13.34 -14.54
C PRO A 8 -7.42 11.99 -13.90
N TYR A 9 -6.28 11.40 -14.30
CA TYR A 9 -5.75 10.13 -13.82
C TYR A 9 -4.64 10.28 -12.79
N VAL A 10 -4.54 11.41 -12.07
CA VAL A 10 -3.75 11.44 -10.82
C VAL A 10 -4.58 10.75 -9.74
N GLY A 11 -4.80 9.45 -9.90
CA GLY A 11 -5.29 8.61 -8.82
C GLY A 11 -4.30 8.74 -7.68
N SER A 12 -4.78 9.08 -6.47
CA SER A 12 -3.92 9.12 -5.29
C SER A 12 -3.19 7.79 -5.20
N ASN A 13 -1.85 7.80 -5.29
CA ASN A 13 -1.03 6.59 -5.16
C ASN A 13 -1.09 6.01 -3.74
N GLU A 14 -1.82 6.67 -2.83
CA GLU A 14 -2.10 6.18 -1.51
C GLU A 14 -3.31 5.26 -1.52
N ARG A 15 -3.16 4.12 -0.84
CA ARG A 15 -4.23 3.12 -0.62
C ARG A 15 -4.39 2.88 0.86
N SER A 16 -5.64 2.61 1.26
CA SER A 16 -5.90 2.25 2.64
C SER A 16 -5.37 0.85 2.94
N ILE A 17 -4.89 0.61 4.16
CA ILE A 17 -4.41 -0.72 4.55
C ILE A 17 -5.49 -1.80 4.42
N PRO A 18 -6.77 -1.58 4.79
CA PRO A 18 -7.82 -2.58 4.57
C PRO A 18 -8.02 -2.94 3.10
N GLU A 19 -8.11 -1.93 2.21
CA GLU A 19 -8.23 -2.12 0.77
C GLU A 19 -7.01 -2.85 0.18
N ALA A 20 -5.80 -2.48 0.64
CA ALA A 20 -4.58 -3.16 0.23
C ALA A 20 -4.59 -4.65 0.59
N VAL A 21 -5.13 -5.02 1.76
CA VAL A 21 -5.24 -6.43 2.16
C VAL A 21 -6.17 -7.19 1.22
N GLU A 22 -7.29 -6.60 0.83
CA GLU A 22 -8.25 -7.20 -0.11
C GLU A 22 -7.60 -7.40 -1.49
N LEU A 23 -6.94 -6.37 -2.02
CA LEU A 23 -6.23 -6.44 -3.31
C LEU A 23 -5.08 -7.47 -3.30
N LEU A 24 -4.32 -7.55 -2.20
CA LEU A 24 -3.24 -8.52 -2.07
C LEU A 24 -3.76 -9.96 -1.88
N ALA A 25 -4.99 -10.13 -1.37
CA ALA A 25 -5.61 -11.45 -1.31
C ALA A 25 -5.97 -11.97 -2.70
N GLU A 26 -6.36 -11.10 -3.63
CA GLU A 26 -6.63 -11.46 -5.03
C GLU A 26 -5.37 -11.98 -5.75
N SER A 27 -4.18 -11.59 -5.31
CA SER A 27 -2.91 -12.07 -5.89
C SER A 27 -2.55 -13.51 -5.48
N GLY A 28 -3.37 -14.19 -4.67
CA GLY A 28 -3.10 -15.54 -4.18
C GLY A 28 -2.18 -15.62 -2.95
N HIS A 29 -1.74 -14.48 -2.41
CA HIS A 29 -0.86 -14.41 -1.24
C HIS A 29 -1.46 -13.53 -0.14
N PRO A 30 -2.49 -14.02 0.57
CA PRO A 30 -3.19 -13.22 1.56
C PRO A 30 -2.27 -12.82 2.72
N VAL A 31 -2.35 -11.55 3.12
CA VAL A 31 -1.64 -10.99 4.26
C VAL A 31 -2.64 -10.37 5.23
N SER A 32 -2.51 -10.66 6.53
CA SER A 32 -3.41 -10.04 7.51
C SER A 32 -3.09 -8.54 7.66
N ARG A 33 -4.10 -7.74 7.97
CA ARG A 33 -3.92 -6.30 8.24
C ARG A 33 -2.83 -6.02 9.27
N SER A 34 -2.83 -6.73 10.39
CA SER A 34 -1.82 -6.56 11.45
C SER A 34 -0.41 -6.92 10.97
N THR A 35 -0.29 -7.92 10.09
CA THR A 35 0.98 -8.29 9.47
C THR A 35 1.44 -7.19 8.51
N LEU A 36 0.56 -6.68 7.66
CA LEU A 36 0.89 -5.61 6.71
C LEU A 36 1.32 -4.33 7.44
N GLU A 37 0.59 -3.91 8.47
CA GLU A 37 0.98 -2.74 9.29
C GLU A 37 2.32 -2.96 10.00
N ARG A 38 2.58 -4.16 10.52
CA ARG A 38 3.85 -4.51 11.15
C ARG A 38 5.00 -4.49 10.13
N LEU A 39 4.79 -5.03 8.94
CA LEU A 39 5.79 -5.01 7.87
C LEU A 39 6.08 -3.57 7.44
N CYS A 40 5.06 -2.73 7.31
CA CYS A 40 5.26 -1.31 6.96
C CYS A 40 6.16 -0.62 7.98
N ARG A 41 5.90 -0.81 9.29
CA ARG A 41 6.73 -0.25 10.37
C ARG A 41 8.15 -0.79 10.35
N ARG A 42 8.31 -2.10 10.11
CA ARG A 42 9.62 -2.77 10.09
C ARG A 42 10.50 -2.28 8.93
N ASN A 43 9.91 -2.05 7.76
CA ASN A 43 10.62 -1.68 6.54
C ASN A 43 10.64 -0.15 6.29
N GLY A 44 10.15 0.65 7.25
CA GLY A 44 10.17 2.11 7.13
C GLY A 44 9.17 2.70 6.15
N VAL A 45 8.14 1.95 5.73
CA VAL A 45 7.07 2.46 4.87
C VAL A 45 6.23 3.46 5.65
N LYS A 46 6.08 4.67 5.09
CA LYS A 46 5.33 5.74 5.72
C LYS A 46 3.84 5.40 5.75
N LEU A 47 3.28 5.35 6.95
CA LEU A 47 1.84 5.24 7.18
C LEU A 47 1.27 6.63 7.46
N THR A 48 0.44 7.12 6.55
CA THR A 48 -0.33 8.36 6.74
C THR A 48 -1.69 8.01 7.33
N ARG A 49 -2.09 8.66 8.43
CA ARG A 49 -3.39 8.41 9.06
C ARG A 49 -4.41 9.45 8.60
N HIS A 50 -5.49 9.01 7.96
CA HIS A 50 -6.66 9.84 7.68
C HIS A 50 -7.85 9.31 8.49
N GLY A 51 -8.29 10.09 9.48
CA GLY A 51 -9.32 9.67 10.43
C GLY A 51 -8.90 8.43 11.25
N ARG A 52 -9.61 7.31 11.03
CA ARG A 52 -9.38 6.03 11.72
C ARG A 52 -8.61 5.02 10.87
N THR A 53 -8.24 5.38 9.65
CA THR A 53 -7.65 4.46 8.68
C THR A 53 -6.21 4.87 8.36
N ASN A 54 -5.34 3.87 8.27
CA ASN A 54 -3.95 4.05 7.83
C ASN A 54 -3.90 3.88 6.31
N TYR A 55 -3.11 4.73 5.68
CA TYR A 55 -2.84 4.78 4.26
C TYR A 55 -1.35 4.66 4.03
N ALA A 56 -0.96 4.05 2.92
CA ALA A 56 0.42 4.01 2.46
C ALA A 56 0.46 4.10 0.94
N CYS A 57 1.63 4.44 0.42
CA CYS A 57 1.91 4.36 -1.01
C CYS A 57 1.68 2.92 -1.50
N TRP A 58 0.85 2.76 -2.52
CA TRP A 58 0.48 1.47 -3.08
C TRP A 58 1.69 0.73 -3.65
N THR A 59 2.58 1.46 -4.34
CA THR A 59 3.82 0.91 -4.87
C THR A 59 4.71 0.34 -3.77
N ASP A 60 4.86 1.05 -2.65
CA ASP A 60 5.65 0.58 -1.50
C ASP A 60 5.04 -0.69 -0.89
N LEU A 61 3.71 -0.75 -0.78
CA LEU A 61 2.99 -1.93 -0.29
C LEU A 61 3.22 -3.15 -1.19
N LEU A 62 3.21 -2.97 -2.51
CA LEU A 62 3.49 -4.04 -3.47
C LEU A 62 4.93 -4.55 -3.37
N HIS A 63 5.91 -3.64 -3.29
CA HIS A 63 7.31 -4.04 -3.11
C HIS A 63 7.52 -4.82 -1.81
N LEU A 64 6.96 -4.31 -0.72
CA LEU A 64 7.04 -4.92 0.59
C LEU A 64 6.34 -6.29 0.63
N HIS A 65 5.19 -6.43 -0.02
CA HIS A 65 4.49 -7.71 -0.11
C HIS A 65 5.26 -8.72 -0.94
N ARG A 66 5.82 -8.31 -2.09
CA ARG A 66 6.70 -9.15 -2.91
C ARG A 66 7.88 -9.69 -2.11
N ASP A 67 8.60 -8.82 -1.40
CA ASP A 67 9.76 -9.22 -0.60
C ASP A 67 9.37 -10.18 0.52
N TRP A 68 8.20 -9.95 1.13
CA TRP A 68 7.65 -10.83 2.15
C TRP A 68 7.25 -12.21 1.60
N VAL A 69 6.66 -12.28 0.40
CA VAL A 69 6.34 -13.56 -0.26
C VAL A 69 7.63 -14.31 -0.62
N ASN A 70 8.61 -13.63 -1.22
CA ASN A 70 9.88 -14.24 -1.61
C ASN A 70 10.70 -14.75 -0.42
N ALA A 71 10.61 -14.10 0.74
CA ALA A 71 11.28 -14.56 1.95
C ALA A 71 10.66 -15.83 2.56
N ARG A 72 9.49 -16.27 2.06
CA ARG A 72 8.76 -17.45 2.55
C ARG A 72 8.81 -18.66 1.62
N SER A 73 9.17 -18.45 0.35
CA SER A 73 9.33 -19.48 -0.68
C SER A 73 10.75 -20.05 -0.67
#